data_AF-A0A3B9EZ88-F1
#
_entry.id   AF-A0A3B9EZ88-F1
#
_cell.length_a   1.000
_cell.length_b   1.000
_cell.length_c   1.000
_cell.angle_alpha   90.00
_cell.angle_beta   90.00
_cell.angle_gamma   90.00
#
_symmetry.space_group_name_H-M   'P 1'
#
loop_
_entity.id
_entity.type
_entity.pdbx_description
1 polymer ?
#
loop_
_entity_poly.entity_id
_entity_poly.type
_entity_poly.pdbx_seq_one_letter_code
_entity_poly.pdbx_strand_id
1 'polypeptide(L)'
;MKTREKKSSNETDLEPFYKVMEAEPRKLEEAFEVLLEMVTSDPQSTKNVALLIKEDYPILYRAIMDLSENNKGKNPLPPCCGGH
;
A
#
# COMPACT_ATOMS: atom_id res chain seq x y z
N MET A 1 27.30 -19.32 28.51
CA MET A 1 26.61 -19.77 27.28
C MET A 1 25.12 -19.52 27.47
N LYS A 2 24.40 -18.72 26.69
CA LYS A 2 24.41 -18.59 25.23
C LYS A 2 24.68 -17.14 24.79
N THR A 3 25.74 -16.97 24.02
CA THR A 3 26.03 -15.78 23.24
C THR A 3 24.95 -15.67 22.17
N ARG A 4 23.97 -14.78 22.34
CA ARG A 4 23.21 -14.29 21.19
C ARG A 4 24.13 -13.28 20.52
N GLU A 5 24.73 -13.71 19.42
CA GLU A 5 25.56 -12.87 18.57
C GLU A 5 24.80 -11.58 18.30
N LYS A 6 25.33 -10.48 18.84
CA LYS A 6 24.95 -9.13 18.47
C LYS A 6 25.40 -8.98 17.02
N LYS A 7 24.56 -9.42 16.08
CA LYS A 7 24.72 -9.06 14.66
C LYS A 7 24.82 -7.55 14.66
N SER A 8 25.99 -7.04 14.28
CA SER A 8 26.26 -5.63 14.10
C SER A 8 25.11 -5.02 13.32
N SER A 9 24.27 -4.26 14.01
CA SER A 9 23.25 -3.44 13.40
C SER A 9 23.99 -2.37 12.59
N ASN A 10 24.22 -2.65 11.32
CA ASN A 10 24.31 -1.59 10.34
C ASN A 10 22.91 -0.97 10.31
N GLU A 11 22.65 -0.06 11.25
CA GLU A 11 21.46 0.77 11.27
C GLU A 11 21.45 1.45 9.91
N THR A 12 20.52 1.04 9.05
CA THR A 12 20.42 1.63 7.72
C THR A 12 19.96 3.06 7.95
N ASP A 13 20.79 4.03 7.57
CA ASP A 13 20.43 5.43 7.69
C ASP A 13 19.28 5.72 6.72
N LEU A 14 18.09 5.98 7.28
CA LEU A 14 16.88 6.29 6.54
C LEU A 14 16.66 7.80 6.42
N GLU A 15 17.49 8.66 7.02
CA GLU A 15 17.37 10.11 6.89
C GLU A 15 17.38 10.61 5.44
N PRO A 16 18.19 10.06 4.51
CA PRO A 16 18.12 10.45 3.12
C PRO A 16 16.75 10.19 2.49
N PHE A 17 16.10 9.07 2.85
CA PHE A 17 14.76 8.76 2.40
C PHE A 17 13.75 9.78 2.93
N TYR A 18 13.79 10.07 4.24
CA TYR A 18 12.89 11.05 4.85
C TYR A 18 13.06 12.46 4.26
N LYS A 19 14.28 12.92 4.01
CA LYS A 19 14.53 14.23 3.40
C LYS A 19 13.94 14.36 2.00
N VAL A 20 14.04 13.30 1.18
CA VAL A 20 13.38 13.29 -0.14
C VAL A 20 11.87 13.35 0.02
N MET A 21 11.33 12.62 0.99
CA MET A 21 9.90 12.60 1.27
C MET A 21 9.33 13.92 1.78
N GLU A 22 10.06 14.63 2.66
CA GLU A 22 9.67 15.95 3.15
C GLU A 22 9.73 17.00 2.04
N ALA A 23 10.75 16.96 1.18
CA ALA A 23 10.92 17.91 0.10
C ALA A 23 9.93 17.66 -1.05
N GLU A 24 9.68 16.39 -1.38
CA GLU A 24 8.92 16.00 -2.57
C GLU A 24 7.99 14.79 -2.29
N PRO A 25 6.90 14.97 -1.50
CA PRO A 25 5.98 13.89 -1.17
C PRO A 25 5.38 13.16 -2.38
N ARG A 26 5.25 13.87 -3.51
CA ARG A 26 4.74 13.34 -4.79
C ARG A 26 5.58 12.19 -5.34
N LYS A 27 6.87 12.11 -5.01
CA LYS A 27 7.72 10.99 -5.43
C LYS A 27 7.26 9.65 -4.87
N LEU A 28 6.59 9.65 -3.71
CA LEU A 28 6.00 8.44 -3.16
C LEU A 28 4.72 8.05 -3.91
N GLU A 29 3.92 9.03 -4.34
CA GLU A 29 2.76 8.77 -5.19
C GLU A 29 3.20 8.11 -6.51
N GLU A 30 4.23 8.66 -7.17
CA GLU A 30 4.82 8.08 -8.39
C GLU A 30 5.37 6.66 -8.14
N ALA A 31 6.06 6.42 -7.01
CA ALA A 31 6.53 5.09 -6.67
C ALA A 31 5.37 4.09 -6.43
N PHE A 32 4.25 4.56 -5.89
CA PHE A 32 3.04 3.74 -5.75
C PHE A 32 2.38 3.44 -7.09
N GLU A 33 2.46 4.31 -8.09
CA GLU A 33 1.98 4.01 -9.44
C GLU A 33 2.70 2.80 -10.04
N VAL A 34 4.02 2.71 -9.85
CA VAL A 34 4.79 1.52 -10.27
C VAL A 34 4.29 0.26 -9.57
N LEU A 35 3.99 0.33 -8.26
CA LEU A 35 3.41 -0.79 -7.53
C LEU A 35 2.02 -1.17 -8.07
N LEU A 36 1.22 -0.19 -8.50
CA LEU A 36 -0.10 -0.44 -9.10
C LEU A 36 0.01 -1.17 -10.44
N GLU A 37 1.00 -0.84 -11.27
CA GLU A 37 1.27 -1.57 -12.50
C GLU A 37 1.63 -3.05 -12.21
N MET A 38 2.41 -3.28 -11.15
CA MET A 38 2.77 -4.63 -10.70
C MET A 38 1.58 -5.48 -10.28
N VAL A 39 0.44 -4.89 -9.88
CA VAL A 39 -0.79 -5.65 -9.58
C VAL A 39 -1.18 -6.55 -10.75
N THR A 40 -0.97 -6.08 -11.97
CA THR A 40 -1.34 -6.79 -13.20
C THR A 40 -0.19 -7.61 -13.78
N SER A 41 1.04 -7.10 -13.72
CA SER A 41 2.20 -7.75 -14.33
C SER A 41 2.89 -8.78 -13.42
N ASP A 42 2.82 -8.59 -12.10
CA ASP A 42 3.31 -9.53 -11.08
C ASP A 42 2.38 -9.57 -9.84
N PRO A 43 1.24 -10.29 -9.96
CA PRO A 43 0.23 -10.33 -8.91
C PRO A 43 0.71 -11.03 -7.63
N GLN A 44 1.72 -11.91 -7.70
CA GLN A 44 2.19 -12.63 -6.52
C GLN A 44 3.09 -11.73 -5.65
N SER A 45 4.03 -11.01 -6.26
CA SER A 45 4.84 -10.02 -5.52
C SER A 45 3.96 -8.93 -4.92
N THR A 46 2.93 -8.49 -5.66
CA THR A 46 1.99 -7.48 -5.15
C THR A 46 1.17 -7.97 -3.96
N LYS A 47 0.76 -9.24 -3.94
CA LYS A 47 0.12 -9.85 -2.75
C LYS A 47 1.05 -9.89 -1.54
N ASN A 48 2.34 -10.16 -1.75
CA ASN A 48 3.32 -10.14 -0.66
C ASN A 48 3.46 -8.73 -0.07
N VAL A 49 3.46 -7.68 -0.90
CA VAL A 49 3.43 -6.29 -0.43
C VAL A 49 2.16 -6.00 0.36
N ALA A 50 0.99 -6.47 -0.09
CA ALA A 50 -0.26 -6.29 0.65
C ALA A 50 -0.23 -6.97 2.03
N LEU A 51 0.42 -8.12 2.17
CA LEU A 51 0.64 -8.78 3.47
C LEU A 51 1.53 -7.94 4.38
N LEU A 52 2.65 -7.42 3.88
CA LEU A 52 3.53 -6.53 4.63
C LEU A 52 2.78 -5.27 5.11
N ILE A 53 2.00 -4.64 4.23
CA ILE A 53 1.19 -3.47 4.59
C ILE A 53 0.18 -3.83 5.69
N LYS A 54 -0.47 -4.99 5.60
CA LYS A 54 -1.43 -5.44 6.62
C LYS A 54 -0.78 -5.68 7.99
N GLU A 55 0.43 -6.24 8.02
CA GLU A 55 1.14 -6.60 9.25
C GLU A 55 1.81 -5.38 9.90
N ASP A 56 2.57 -4.60 9.12
CA ASP A 56 3.42 -3.53 9.64
C ASP A 56 2.76 -2.14 9.59
N TYR A 57 1.78 -1.94 8.71
CA TYR A 57 1.11 -0.65 8.47
C TYR A 57 -0.42 -0.75 8.54
N PRO A 58 -1.00 -1.21 9.67
CA PRO A 58 -2.42 -1.53 9.78
C PRO A 58 -3.35 -0.32 9.53
N ILE A 59 -2.89 0.90 9.79
CA ILE A 59 -3.65 2.13 9.49
C ILE A 59 -3.77 2.33 7.99
N LEU A 60 -2.67 2.18 7.24
CA LEU A 60 -2.65 2.28 5.79
C LEU A 60 -3.52 1.18 5.17
N TYR A 61 -3.42 -0.05 5.67
CA TYR A 61 -4.26 -1.16 5.22
C TYR A 61 -5.75 -0.86 5.37
N ARG A 62 -6.17 -0.33 6.52
CA ARG A 62 -7.58 0.06 6.77
C ARG A 62 -8.02 1.18 5.82
N ALA A 63 -7.21 2.23 5.67
CA ALA A 63 -7.54 3.32 4.76
C ALA A 63 -7.75 2.83 3.32
N ILE A 64 -6.91 1.90 2.84
CA ILE A 64 -7.08 1.28 1.52
C ILE A 64 -8.38 0.47 1.44
N MET A 65 -8.69 -0.31 2.48
CA MET A 65 -9.92 -1.12 2.50
C MET A 65 -11.18 -0.26 2.54
N ASP A 66 -11.17 0.84 3.29
CA ASP A 66 -12.30 1.78 3.39
C ASP A 66 -12.59 2.46 2.04
N LEU A 67 -11.56 2.74 1.23
CA LEU A 67 -11.74 3.21 -0.15
C LEU A 67 -12.48 2.17 -1.01
N SER A 68 -12.24 0.88 -0.79
CA SER A 68 -12.93 -0.19 -1.52
C SER A 68 -14.41 -0.27 -1.15
N GLU A 69 -14.77 -0.05 0.11
CA GLU A 69 -16.16 -0.14 0.58
C GLU A 69 -16.98 1.09 0.19
N ASN A 70 -16.35 2.28 0.22
CA ASN A 70 -16.98 3.51 -0.28
C ASN A 70 -17.30 3.45 -1.79
N ASN A 71 -16.55 2.65 -2.56
CA ASN A 71 -16.81 2.41 -3.98
C ASN A 71 -17.86 1.31 -4.25
N LYS A 72 -18.27 0.51 -3.25
CA LYS A 72 -19.34 -0.50 -3.39
C LYS A 72 -20.76 0.09 -3.36
N GLY A 73 -20.92 1.37 -3.00
CA GLY A 73 -22.23 2.01 -2.77
C GLY A 73 -22.71 3.02 -3.83
N LYS A 74 -21.99 3.22 -4.95
CA LYS A 74 -22.31 4.31 -5.91
C LYS A 74 -22.62 3.88 -7.35
N ASN A 75 -23.14 2.67 -7.56
CA ASN A 75 -23.83 2.34 -8.82
C ASN A 75 -25.02 1.40 -8.56
N PRO A 76 -26.18 1.89 -8.08
CA PRO A 76 -27.41 1.29 -8.56
C PRO A 76 -27.50 1.67 -10.04
N LEU A 77 -27.36 0.69 -10.94
CA LEU A 77 -27.88 0.81 -12.30
C LEU A 77 -29.26 1.46 -12.20
N PRO A 78 -29.55 2.55 -12.94
CA PRO A 78 -30.88 3.12 -12.92
C PRO A 78 -31.86 2.00 -13.30
N PRO A 79 -33.01 1.88 -12.61
CA PRO A 79 -33.98 0.86 -12.94
C PRO A 79 -34.39 1.06 -14.39
N CYS A 80 -33.94 0.14 -15.25
CA CYS A 80 -34.29 0.14 -16.66
C CYS A 80 -35.81 -0.03 -16.75
N CYS A 81 -36.46 1.04 -17.19
CA CYS A 81 -37.79 1.05 -17.80
C CYS A 81 -38.92 0.45 -16.93
N GLY A 82 -39.51 1.31 -16.10
CA GLY A 82 -40.95 1.24 -15.87
C GLY A 82 -41.68 1.56 -17.16
N GLY A 83 -42.61 0.71 -17.56
CA GLY A 83 -43.54 0.93 -18.66
C GLY A 83 -44.64 -0.13 -18.58
N HIS A 84 -45.87 0.34 -18.41
CA HIS A 84 -47.10 -0.45 -18.49
C HIS A 84 -47.18 -1.29 -19.77
#